data_AF-A0A6J5F0M6-F1
#
_entry.id   AF-A0A6J5F0M6-F1
#
_cell.length_a   1.000
_cell.length_b   1.000
_cell.length_c   1.000
_cell.angle_alpha   90.00
_cell.angle_beta   90.00
_cell.angle_gamma   90.00
#
_symmetry.space_group_name_H-M   'P 1'
#
loop_
_entity.id
_entity.type
_entity.pdbx_description
1 polymer ?
#
loop_
_entity_poly.entity_id
_entity_poly.type
_entity_poly.pdbx_seq_one_letter_code
_entity_poly.pdbx_strand_id
1 'polypeptide(L)'
;MKRIPLMSTTCAMLACIAVQSACASRPSATVSYNFGWTTSGSDQARPFQVFDDGANVYVQFDDMKRVPAIFADTPAGRVLLQWRPEFPYAVIGHPERALIFRVGPYEARALRNAPMTAAPSGVRTGEATPSAISGVAPTPKIRSGAGRASDADAP
;
A
#
# COMPACT_ATOMS: atom_id res chain seq x y z
N MET A 1 60.60 -11.47 -56.40
CA MET A 1 60.43 -10.39 -55.40
C MET A 1 59.10 -10.61 -54.69
N LYS A 2 59.07 -10.52 -53.36
CA LYS A 2 58.05 -11.07 -52.45
C LYS A 2 57.15 -9.94 -51.90
N ARG A 3 55.82 -10.15 -52.00
CA ARG A 3 54.60 -9.69 -51.25
C ARG A 3 54.66 -8.34 -50.49
N ILE A 4 53.57 -7.55 -50.43
CA ILE A 4 52.54 -7.60 -49.36
C ILE A 4 51.29 -6.80 -49.79
N PRO A 5 50.05 -7.32 -49.65
CA PRO A 5 48.83 -6.52 -49.71
C PRO A 5 48.50 -5.86 -48.35
N LEU A 6 48.04 -4.60 -48.44
CA LEU A 6 47.66 -3.73 -47.33
C LEU A 6 46.40 -4.27 -46.63
N MET A 7 46.55 -4.71 -45.37
CA MET A 7 45.45 -5.17 -44.51
C MET A 7 44.53 -4.01 -44.13
N SER A 8 43.23 -4.31 -44.23
CA SER A 8 42.07 -3.58 -43.73
C SER A 8 42.24 -3.14 -42.27
N THR A 9 42.10 -1.85 -42.02
CA THR A 9 42.14 -1.26 -40.67
C THR A 9 40.76 -0.71 -40.32
N THR A 10 40.39 -0.86 -39.05
CA THR A 10 39.22 -0.29 -38.35
C THR A 10 37.88 -1.06 -38.39
N CYS A 11 37.97 -2.39 -38.26
CA CYS A 11 36.98 -3.14 -37.50
C CYS A 11 37.21 -2.89 -35.99
N ALA A 12 36.97 -1.67 -35.49
CA ALA A 12 37.19 -1.34 -34.06
C ALA A 12 36.33 -0.18 -33.52
N MET A 13 35.28 0.23 -34.23
CA MET A 13 34.33 1.26 -33.78
C MET A 13 32.89 0.75 -33.79
N LEU A 14 32.68 -0.56 -33.66
CA LEU A 14 31.35 -1.17 -33.53
C LEU A 14 31.20 -2.01 -32.25
N ALA A 15 32.14 -1.90 -31.31
CA ALA A 15 32.15 -2.68 -30.07
C ALA A 15 31.86 -1.84 -28.80
N CYS A 16 31.67 -0.52 -28.91
CA CYS A 16 31.29 0.33 -27.76
C CYS A 16 29.78 0.55 -27.60
N ILE A 17 28.94 0.07 -28.52
CA ILE A 17 27.50 0.38 -28.50
C ILE A 17 26.67 -0.73 -27.81
N ALA A 18 27.20 -1.95 -27.65
CA ALA A 18 26.41 -3.09 -27.16
C ALA A 18 26.47 -3.36 -25.64
N VAL A 19 27.30 -2.65 -24.87
CA VAL A 19 27.59 -3.00 -23.45
C VAL A 19 27.05 -1.95 -22.45
N GLN A 20 26.24 -0.98 -22.87
CA GLN A 20 25.75 0.07 -21.95
C GLN A 20 24.33 -0.17 -21.40
N SER A 21 23.61 -1.20 -21.83
CA SER A 21 22.20 -1.39 -21.44
C SER A 21 21.98 -2.12 -20.10
N ALA A 22 23.02 -2.47 -19.35
CA ALA A 22 22.89 -3.26 -18.11
C ALA A 22 22.79 -2.43 -16.80
N CYS A 23 23.04 -1.12 -16.84
CA CYS A 23 23.05 -0.27 -15.64
C CYS A 23 21.86 0.70 -15.54
N ALA A 24 20.88 0.63 -16.45
CA ALA A 24 19.64 1.37 -16.29
C ALA A 24 18.81 0.68 -15.19
N SER A 25 18.94 1.16 -13.95
CA SER A 25 18.00 0.87 -12.87
C SER A 25 16.59 1.12 -13.44
N ARG A 26 15.79 0.07 -13.57
CA ARG A 26 14.39 0.23 -14.01
C ARG A 26 13.76 1.28 -13.10
N PRO A 27 13.03 2.28 -13.63
CA PRO A 27 12.28 3.18 -12.77
C PRO A 27 11.42 2.30 -11.86
N SER A 28 11.65 2.40 -10.55
CA SER A 28 10.81 1.73 -9.58
C SER A 28 9.41 2.26 -9.84
N ALA A 29 8.50 1.39 -10.29
CA ALA A 29 7.14 1.82 -10.59
C ALA A 29 6.57 2.45 -9.31
N THR A 30 6.31 3.76 -9.34
CA THR A 30 5.65 4.45 -8.24
C THR A 30 4.29 3.81 -8.07
N VAL A 31 4.12 3.04 -7.00
CA VAL A 31 2.80 2.53 -6.62
C VAL A 31 1.97 3.75 -6.22
N SER A 32 0.94 4.04 -7.00
CA SER A 32 0.01 5.12 -6.69
C SER A 32 -1.25 4.52 -6.08
N TYR A 33 -1.81 5.19 -5.08
CA TYR A 33 -3.02 4.74 -4.40
C TYR A 33 -4.22 5.62 -4.76
N ASN A 34 -5.39 4.99 -4.88
CA ASN A 34 -6.67 5.62 -5.11
C ASN A 34 -7.55 5.47 -3.87
N PHE A 35 -7.81 6.60 -3.21
CA PHE A 35 -8.71 6.69 -2.05
C PHE A 35 -10.13 7.15 -2.43
N GLY A 36 -10.42 7.30 -3.72
CA GLY A 36 -11.71 7.74 -4.24
C GLY A 36 -12.80 6.67 -4.16
N TRP A 37 -13.09 6.18 -2.97
CA TRP A 37 -14.13 5.19 -2.69
C TRP A 37 -15.20 5.77 -1.77
N THR A 38 -16.47 5.50 -2.07
CA THR A 38 -17.61 5.91 -1.24
C THR A 38 -18.23 4.68 -0.60
N THR A 39 -18.32 4.66 0.72
CA THR A 39 -18.96 3.57 1.48
C THR A 39 -20.36 3.95 1.95
N SER A 40 -21.32 3.03 1.87
CA SER A 40 -22.71 3.23 2.33
C SER A 40 -23.31 1.95 2.91
N GLY A 41 -24.50 2.05 3.50
CA GLY A 41 -25.22 0.91 4.09
C GLY A 41 -24.96 0.73 5.58
N SER A 42 -25.18 -0.48 6.09
CA SER A 42 -25.20 -0.80 7.51
C SER A 42 -23.81 -0.75 8.15
N ASP A 43 -23.72 -0.09 9.29
CA ASP A 43 -22.50 0.01 10.11
C ASP A 43 -21.90 -1.36 10.46
N GLN A 44 -22.72 -2.40 10.55
CA GLN A 44 -22.32 -3.75 10.99
C GLN A 44 -21.53 -4.51 9.92
N ALA A 45 -21.59 -4.04 8.67
CA ALA A 45 -20.83 -4.59 7.56
C ALA A 45 -19.92 -3.54 6.89
N ARG A 46 -19.97 -2.28 7.35
CA ARG A 46 -19.27 -1.17 6.69
C ARG A 46 -17.79 -1.20 7.04
N PRO A 47 -16.88 -1.19 6.04
CA PRO A 47 -15.46 -1.05 6.31
C PRO A 47 -15.14 0.36 6.80
N PHE A 48 -14.06 0.50 7.56
CA PHE A 48 -13.52 1.81 7.94
C PHE A 48 -12.84 2.51 6.77
N GLN A 49 -12.18 1.75 5.90
CA GLN A 49 -11.44 2.31 4.77
C GLN A 49 -11.44 1.34 3.59
N VAL A 50 -11.55 1.90 2.40
CA VAL A 50 -11.37 1.18 1.12
C VAL A 50 -10.49 2.04 0.22
N PHE A 51 -9.47 1.43 -0.37
CA PHE A 51 -8.63 2.05 -1.39
C PHE A 51 -8.04 0.98 -2.31
N ASP A 52 -7.52 1.39 -3.45
CA ASP A 52 -6.85 0.48 -4.40
C ASP A 52 -5.51 1.05 -4.90
N ASP A 53 -4.63 0.18 -5.38
CA ASP A 53 -3.38 0.55 -6.07
C ASP A 53 -3.47 0.33 -7.60
N GLY A 54 -4.68 0.05 -8.11
CA GLY A 54 -4.92 -0.37 -9.49
C GLY A 54 -4.76 -1.87 -9.75
N ALA A 55 -4.17 -2.63 -8.83
CA ALA A 55 -4.04 -4.09 -8.92
C ALA A 55 -4.78 -4.82 -7.78
N ASN A 56 -4.73 -4.28 -6.57
CA ASN A 56 -5.38 -4.79 -5.38
C ASN A 56 -6.32 -3.76 -4.77
N VAL A 57 -7.39 -4.24 -4.14
CA VAL A 57 -8.23 -3.42 -3.24
C VAL A 57 -7.91 -3.80 -1.81
N TYR A 58 -7.64 -2.79 -0.99
CA TYR A 58 -7.35 -2.89 0.43
C TYR A 58 -8.58 -2.43 1.20
N VAL A 59 -9.13 -3.33 2.01
CA VAL A 59 -10.31 -3.06 2.82
C VAL A 59 -9.96 -3.24 4.29
N GLN A 60 -10.19 -2.21 5.09
CA GLN A 60 -10.01 -2.25 6.54
C GLN A 60 -11.36 -2.42 7.23
N PHE A 61 -11.48 -3.44 8.07
CA PHE A 61 -12.62 -3.66 8.96
C PHE A 61 -12.25 -3.37 10.41
N ASP A 62 -13.26 -3.36 11.28
CA ASP A 62 -13.13 -3.19 12.73
C ASP A 62 -12.46 -4.39 13.41
N ASP A 63 -12.85 -5.60 13.02
CA ASP A 63 -12.27 -6.85 13.50
C ASP A 63 -11.92 -7.76 12.31
N MET A 64 -10.62 -7.90 12.03
CA MET A 64 -10.12 -8.80 10.99
C MET A 64 -10.38 -10.29 11.28
N LYS A 65 -10.86 -10.65 12.49
CA LYS A 65 -11.37 -11.99 12.79
C LYS A 65 -12.83 -12.19 12.35
N ARG A 66 -13.53 -11.12 11.98
CA ARG A 66 -14.94 -11.08 11.58
C ARG A 66 -15.15 -10.33 10.27
N VAL A 67 -14.32 -10.63 9.28
CA VAL A 67 -14.45 -10.03 7.95
C VAL A 67 -15.79 -10.45 7.30
N PRO A 68 -16.61 -9.51 6.80
CA PRO A 68 -17.84 -9.82 6.07
C PRO A 68 -17.60 -10.69 4.83
N ALA A 69 -18.64 -11.36 4.36
CA ALA A 69 -18.60 -11.92 3.01
C ALA A 69 -18.50 -10.77 1.99
N ILE A 70 -17.48 -10.80 1.13
CA ILE A 70 -17.20 -9.74 0.16
C ILE A 70 -17.62 -10.22 -1.23
N PHE A 71 -18.44 -9.44 -1.91
CA PHE A 71 -18.89 -9.74 -3.27
C PHE A 71 -18.50 -8.62 -4.24
N ALA A 72 -18.22 -9.01 -5.47
CA ALA A 72 -18.27 -8.12 -6.62
C ALA A 72 -19.73 -7.92 -7.04
N ASP A 73 -20.10 -6.69 -7.39
CA ASP A 73 -21.39 -6.39 -8.02
C ASP A 73 -21.20 -6.30 -9.53
N THR A 74 -21.43 -7.42 -10.23
CA THR A 74 -21.23 -7.54 -11.67
C THR A 74 -22.56 -7.46 -12.42
N PRO A 75 -22.56 -7.17 -13.73
CA PRO A 75 -23.79 -7.23 -14.54
C PRO A 75 -24.47 -8.62 -14.53
N ALA A 76 -23.72 -9.69 -14.28
CA ALA A 76 -24.24 -11.06 -14.16
C ALA A 76 -24.77 -11.38 -12.74
N GLY A 77 -24.70 -10.43 -11.82
CA GLY A 77 -25.08 -10.59 -10.42
C GLY A 77 -23.88 -10.57 -9.46
N ARG A 78 -24.12 -10.97 -8.22
CA ARG A 78 -23.13 -10.94 -7.14
C ARG A 78 -22.21 -12.15 -7.22
N VAL A 79 -20.90 -11.91 -7.22
CA VAL A 79 -19.87 -12.96 -7.23
C VAL A 79 -19.09 -12.89 -5.93
N LEU A 80 -18.97 -14.01 -5.20
CA LEU A 80 -18.19 -14.07 -3.97
C LEU A 80 -16.70 -13.92 -4.30
N LEU A 81 -16.02 -13.00 -3.61
CA LEU A 81 -14.61 -12.72 -3.81
C LEU A 81 -13.74 -13.45 -2.79
N GLN A 82 -12.63 -13.99 -3.27
CA GLN A 82 -11.53 -14.43 -2.42
C GLN A 82 -10.69 -13.22 -2.00
N TRP A 83 -10.19 -13.25 -0.77
CA TRP A 83 -9.30 -12.24 -0.23
C TRP A 83 -8.25 -12.89 0.66
N ARG A 84 -7.13 -12.19 0.85
CA ARG A 84 -6.04 -12.62 1.74
C ARG A 84 -5.84 -11.61 2.87
N PRO A 85 -5.50 -12.07 4.09
CA PRO A 85 -5.18 -11.17 5.17
C PRO A 85 -3.78 -10.58 4.98
N GLU A 86 -3.68 -9.26 4.97
CA GLU A 86 -2.44 -8.51 5.12
C GLU A 86 -2.66 -7.47 6.20
N PHE A 87 -2.50 -7.88 7.47
CA PHE A 87 -2.93 -7.09 8.61
C PHE A 87 -2.43 -5.63 8.51
N PRO A 88 -3.32 -4.62 8.62
CA PRO A 88 -4.72 -4.68 9.09
C PRO A 88 -5.81 -4.85 8.01
N TYR A 89 -5.48 -5.33 6.80
CA TYR A 89 -6.36 -5.31 5.64
C TYR A 89 -6.81 -6.70 5.16
N ALA A 90 -8.02 -6.76 4.61
CA ALA A 90 -8.42 -7.79 3.66
C ALA A 90 -8.06 -7.32 2.24
N VAL A 91 -7.22 -8.07 1.54
CA VAL A 91 -6.70 -7.69 0.22
C VAL A 91 -7.32 -8.54 -0.87
N ILE A 92 -7.91 -7.87 -1.87
CA ILE A 92 -8.63 -8.47 -2.99
C ILE A 92 -7.79 -8.26 -4.26
N GLY A 93 -7.50 -9.35 -5.00
CA GLY A 93 -6.54 -9.34 -6.12
C GLY A 93 -7.03 -8.77 -7.45
N HIS A 94 -8.25 -8.24 -7.52
CA HIS A 94 -8.81 -7.63 -8.74
C HIS A 94 -9.70 -6.45 -8.35
N PRO A 95 -9.44 -5.23 -8.86
CA PRO A 95 -10.23 -4.06 -8.51
C PRO A 95 -11.57 -4.07 -9.23
N GLU A 96 -12.62 -4.38 -8.47
CA GLU A 96 -14.00 -4.19 -8.91
C GLU A 96 -14.43 -2.75 -8.71
N ARG A 97 -15.40 -2.27 -9.50
CA ARG A 97 -15.95 -0.91 -9.30
C ARG A 97 -16.89 -0.81 -8.12
N ALA A 98 -17.47 -1.95 -7.72
CA ALA A 98 -18.49 -2.03 -6.70
C ALA A 98 -18.28 -3.29 -5.87
N LEU A 99 -18.12 -3.09 -4.57
CA LEU A 99 -18.02 -4.14 -3.58
C LEU A 99 -19.25 -4.14 -2.69
N ILE A 100 -19.68 -5.32 -2.30
CA ILE A 100 -20.77 -5.54 -1.35
C ILE A 100 -20.23 -6.35 -0.18
N PHE A 101 -20.45 -5.88 1.03
CA PHE A 101 -20.06 -6.52 2.28
C PHE A 101 -21.30 -7.00 3.00
N ARG A 102 -21.34 -8.28 3.38
CA ARG A 102 -22.52 -8.87 4.02
C ARG A 102 -22.20 -9.64 5.30
N VAL A 103 -22.96 -9.34 6.35
CA VAL A 103 -22.96 -10.08 7.63
C VAL A 103 -24.41 -10.38 8.00
N GLY A 104 -24.85 -11.63 7.82
CA GLY A 104 -26.24 -12.00 8.05
C GLY A 104 -27.23 -11.14 7.22
N PRO A 105 -28.13 -10.38 7.86
CA PRO A 105 -29.05 -9.46 7.17
C PRO A 105 -28.42 -8.10 6.85
N TYR A 106 -27.26 -7.77 7.40
CA TYR A 106 -26.63 -6.48 7.25
C TYR A 106 -25.79 -6.42 5.97
N GLU A 107 -25.94 -5.32 5.24
CA GLU A 107 -25.23 -5.08 4.00
C GLU A 107 -24.64 -3.66 3.97
N ALA A 108 -23.40 -3.55 3.52
CA ALA A 108 -22.75 -2.31 3.16
C ALA A 108 -22.18 -2.41 1.74
N ARG A 109 -21.93 -1.27 1.10
CA ARG A 109 -21.39 -1.19 -0.26
C ARG A 109 -20.24 -0.22 -0.31
N ALA A 110 -19.25 -0.49 -1.15
CA ALA A 110 -18.22 0.46 -1.52
C ALA A 110 -18.20 0.65 -3.04
N LEU A 111 -18.25 1.90 -3.49
CA LEU A 111 -18.24 2.26 -4.90
C LEU A 111 -16.98 3.08 -5.22
N ARG A 112 -16.28 2.68 -6.27
CA ARG A 112 -15.13 3.41 -6.80
C ARG A 112 -15.59 4.59 -7.65
N ASN A 113 -15.23 5.81 -7.23
CA ASN A 113 -15.64 7.06 -7.88
C ASN A 113 -14.83 7.33 -9.16
N ALA A 114 -13.61 6.80 -9.28
CA ALA A 114 -12.75 6.97 -10.44
C ALA A 114 -12.92 5.82 -11.47
N PRO A 115 -12.75 6.08 -12.79
CA PRO A 115 -12.66 5.03 -13.80
C PRO A 115 -11.52 4.06 -13.49
N MET A 116 -11.68 2.75 -13.71
CA MET A 116 -10.62 1.74 -13.47
C MET A 116 -9.31 2.05 -14.22
N THR A 117 -9.39 2.76 -15.35
CA THR A 117 -8.26 3.18 -16.19
C THR A 117 -7.61 4.49 -15.74
N ALA A 118 -8.21 5.22 -14.80
CA ALA A 118 -7.61 6.43 -14.26
C ALA A 118 -6.42 6.05 -13.38
N ALA A 119 -5.27 6.65 -13.66
CA ALA A 119 -4.11 6.55 -12.79
C ALA A 119 -4.52 6.96 -11.37
N PRO A 120 -4.12 6.20 -10.33
CA PRO A 120 -4.47 6.54 -8.97
C PRO A 120 -3.94 7.94 -8.67
N SER A 121 -4.80 8.82 -8.18
CA SER A 121 -4.48 10.22 -7.90
C SER A 121 -4.85 10.49 -6.44
N GLY A 122 -3.84 10.83 -5.63
CA GLY A 122 -4.05 11.02 -4.19
C GLY A 122 -2.78 11.11 -3.35
N VAL A 123 -1.62 10.67 -3.87
CA VAL A 123 -0.36 10.81 -3.15
C VAL A 123 0.13 12.25 -3.27
N ARG A 124 -0.01 13.04 -2.20
CA ARG A 124 0.69 14.31 -2.05
C ARG A 124 2.04 14.04 -1.38
N THR A 125 3.10 14.04 -2.16
CA THR A 125 4.47 14.03 -1.63
C THR A 125 4.86 15.46 -1.27
N GLY A 126 4.97 15.75 0.03
CA GLY A 126 5.37 17.06 0.59
C GLY A 126 5.32 17.03 2.11
N GLU A 127 5.95 17.99 2.79
CA GLU A 127 5.81 18.12 4.25
C GLU A 127 4.36 18.46 4.60
N ALA A 128 3.73 17.60 5.42
CA ALA A 128 2.43 17.92 6.01
C ALA A 128 2.62 19.07 7.00
N THR A 129 2.07 20.24 6.70
CA THR A 129 2.02 21.39 7.61
C THR A 129 0.72 21.32 8.42
N PRO A 130 0.77 21.04 9.74
CA PRO A 130 -0.44 20.97 10.54
C PRO A 130 -1.12 22.35 10.61
N SER A 131 -2.43 22.41 10.36
CA SER A 131 -3.21 23.66 10.48
C SER A 131 -3.39 24.10 11.94
N ALA A 132 -3.15 23.21 12.90
CA ALA A 132 -3.06 23.50 14.32
C ALA A 132 -2.23 22.42 15.03
N ILE A 133 -1.37 22.83 15.97
CA ILE A 133 -0.69 21.92 16.91
C ILE A 133 -1.45 22.04 18.23
N SER A 134 -2.21 21.01 18.59
CA SER A 134 -2.86 20.93 19.90
C SER A 134 -2.18 19.84 20.73
N GLY A 135 -1.46 20.26 21.76
CA GLY A 135 -0.89 19.37 22.78
C GLY A 135 0.63 19.29 22.79
N VAL A 136 1.22 19.72 23.91
CA VAL A 136 2.54 19.25 24.33
C VAL A 136 2.31 17.95 25.09
N ALA A 137 2.94 16.85 24.65
CA ALA A 137 2.93 15.61 25.41
C ALA A 137 3.58 15.85 26.79
N PRO A 138 2.90 15.57 27.91
CA PRO A 138 3.52 15.71 29.22
C PRO A 138 4.70 14.75 29.36
N THR A 139 5.82 15.23 29.91
CA THR A 139 7.00 14.42 30.16
C THR A 139 6.65 13.23 31.06
N PRO A 140 7.02 11.98 30.69
CA PRO A 140 6.79 10.82 31.54
C PRO A 140 7.48 11.00 32.89
N LYS A 141 6.73 11.01 33.99
CA LYS A 141 7.32 10.96 35.33
C LYS A 141 7.82 9.55 35.61
N ILE A 142 9.13 9.34 35.50
CA ILE A 142 9.78 8.12 35.97
C ILE A 142 9.61 8.08 37.49
N ARG A 143 8.94 7.05 38.01
CA ARG A 143 8.85 6.78 39.45
C ARG A 143 10.20 6.22 39.90
N SER A 144 11.09 7.07 40.40
CA SER A 144 12.30 6.62 41.10
C SER A 144 11.86 5.91 42.38
N GLY A 145 11.92 4.58 42.36
CA GLY A 145 11.66 3.75 43.53
C GLY A 145 12.65 4.06 44.64
N ALA A 146 12.13 4.24 45.86
CA ALA A 146 12.91 4.33 47.08
C ALA A 146 13.65 3.00 47.31
N GLY A 147 14.97 3.02 47.13
CA GLY A 147 15.86 1.88 47.36
C GLY A 147 16.70 2.09 48.62
N ARG A 148 16.21 1.52 49.72
CA ARG A 148 16.91 0.95 50.89
C ARG A 148 18.06 1.74 51.54
N ALA A 149 17.76 2.25 52.74
CA ALA A 149 18.74 2.63 53.75
C ALA A 149 19.78 1.53 53.96
N SER A 150 21.05 1.93 53.90
CA SER A 150 22.19 1.14 54.38
C SER A 150 22.60 1.79 55.71
N ASP A 151 22.04 1.30 56.81
CA ASP A 151 22.59 1.58 58.14
C ASP A 151 23.91 0.82 58.29
N ALA A 152 24.91 1.54 58.79
CA ALA A 152 26.26 1.08 59.06
C ALA A 152 26.37 0.45 60.46
N ASP A 153 27.55 -0.15 60.68
CA ASP A 153 28.19 -0.58 61.95
C ASP A 153 27.99 -2.06 62.34
N ALA A 154 29.02 -2.83 62.76
CA ALA A 154 30.30 -2.49 63.40
C ALA A 154 31.37 -3.60 63.13
N PRO A 155 32.59 -3.57 63.71
CA PRO A 155 32.81 -3.58 65.17
C PRO A 155 33.48 -2.34 65.77
#